data_AF-A0A6G3MMY2-F1
#
_entry.id   AF-A0A6G3MMY2-F1
#
_cell.length_a   1.000
_cell.length_b   1.000
_cell.length_c   1.000
_cell.angle_alpha   90.00
_cell.angle_beta   90.00
_cell.angle_gamma   90.00
#
_symmetry.space_group_name_H-M   'P 1'
#
loop_
_entity.id
_entity.type
_entity.pdbx_description
1 polymer ?
#
loop_
_entity_poly.entity_id
_entity_poly.type
_entity_poly.pdbx_seq_one_letter_code
_entity_poly.pdbx_strand_id
1 'polypeptide(L)'
;IMVFGHLLSLYPVDALKYSIIQLDLVIDQANELFLKNQIEVQGDAISCCAGRTRDIRKCKSFHNICQFFYDSAPSGEYGTMNFLAQALFAFIIKITSATSDTSCCVT
;
A
#
# COMPACT_ATOMS: atom_id res chain seq x y z
N ILE A 1 -12.65 15.15 6.61
CA ILE A 1 -11.63 15.68 5.68
C ILE A 1 -10.45 14.72 5.71
N MET A 2 -10.15 14.05 4.61
CA MET A 2 -9.06 13.07 4.57
C MET A 2 -7.72 13.80 4.69
N VAL A 3 -6.96 13.46 5.74
CA VAL A 3 -5.57 13.93 5.99
C VAL A 3 -4.70 13.81 4.73
N PHE A 4 -5.02 12.85 3.86
CA PHE A 4 -4.42 12.64 2.54
C PHE A 4 -4.38 13.90 1.65
N GLY A 5 -5.50 14.62 1.54
CA GLY A 5 -5.59 15.80 0.66
C GLY A 5 -4.72 16.95 1.14
N HIS A 6 -4.55 17.08 2.46
CA HIS A 6 -3.73 18.13 3.04
C HIS A 6 -2.23 17.78 3.02
N LEU A 7 -1.88 16.49 3.14
CA LEU A 7 -0.48 16.06 3.04
C LEU A 7 0.06 16.25 1.62
N LEU A 8 -0.74 15.91 0.60
CA LEU A 8 -0.36 16.13 -0.80
C LEU A 8 -0.26 17.61 -1.18
N SER A 9 -0.95 18.51 -0.46
CA SER A 9 -0.79 19.96 -0.70
C SER A 9 0.51 20.52 -0.11
N LEU A 10 1.12 19.83 0.86
CA LEU A 10 2.34 20.28 1.55
C LEU A 10 3.62 19.72 0.93
N TYR A 11 3.56 18.56 0.27
CA TYR A 11 4.68 18.03 -0.51
C TYR A 11 4.51 18.44 -1.97
N PRO A 12 5.40 19.27 -2.55
CA PRO A 12 5.33 19.59 -3.96
C PRO A 12 5.53 18.29 -4.75
N VAL A 13 4.46 17.85 -5.40
CA VAL A 13 4.38 16.60 -6.17
C VAL A 13 5.13 16.73 -7.51
N ASP A 14 6.03 17.71 -7.63
CA ASP A 14 6.87 17.96 -8.81
C ASP A 14 7.77 16.75 -9.12
N ALA A 15 8.20 16.02 -8.08
CA ALA A 15 8.94 14.76 -8.21
C ALA A 15 8.13 13.62 -8.85
N LEU A 16 6.79 13.67 -8.82
CA LEU A 16 5.94 12.67 -9.49
C LEU A 16 5.59 13.05 -10.94
N LYS A 17 5.89 14.27 -11.38
CA LYS A 17 5.46 14.81 -12.69
C LYS A 17 5.85 13.91 -13.89
N TYR A 18 6.93 13.14 -13.76
CA TYR A 18 7.39 12.19 -14.77
C TYR A 18 7.59 10.77 -14.23
N SER A 19 7.15 10.50 -13.00
CA SER A 19 7.36 9.22 -12.35
C SER A 19 6.20 8.28 -12.65
N ILE A 20 6.51 7.08 -13.16
CA ILE A 20 5.53 6.02 -13.37
C ILE A 20 5.42 5.22 -12.08
N ILE A 21 4.23 5.20 -11.49
CA ILE A 21 3.93 4.38 -10.32
C ILE A 21 3.37 3.05 -10.82
N GLN A 22 4.05 1.95 -10.53
CA GLN A 22 3.53 0.61 -10.79
C GLN A 22 2.43 0.31 -9.77
N LEU A 23 1.18 0.40 -10.20
CA LEU A 23 0.01 0.26 -9.33
C LEU A 23 -0.05 -1.12 -8.67
N ASP A 24 0.37 -2.17 -9.38
CA ASP A 24 0.40 -3.55 -8.84
C ASP A 24 1.26 -3.64 -7.58
N LEU A 25 2.41 -2.98 -7.55
CA LEU A 25 3.28 -2.95 -6.36
C LEU A 25 2.64 -2.21 -5.19
N VAL A 26 1.87 -1.15 -5.47
CA VAL A 26 1.13 -0.42 -4.44
C VAL A 26 0.03 -1.30 -3.86
N ILE A 27 -0.69 -2.03 -4.71
CA ILE A 27 -1.76 -2.95 -4.30
C ILE A 27 -1.19 -4.11 -3.49
N ASP A 28 -0.10 -4.72 -3.94
CA ASP A 28 0.58 -5.80 -3.22
C ASP A 28 1.02 -5.34 -1.83
N GLN A 29 1.67 -4.17 -1.75
CA GLN A 29 2.09 -3.61 -0.47
C GLN A 29 0.89 -3.28 0.43
N ALA A 30 -0.19 -2.75 -0.12
CA ALA A 30 -1.40 -2.46 0.65
C ALA A 30 -2.06 -3.75 1.18
N ASN A 31 -2.10 -4.81 0.37
CA ASN A 31 -2.60 -6.12 0.79
C ASN A 31 -1.74 -6.72 1.91
N GLU A 32 -0.42 -6.54 1.89
CA GLU A 32 0.46 -6.95 2.99
C GLU A 32 0.17 -6.20 4.30
N LEU A 33 -0.03 -4.88 4.22
CA LEU A 33 -0.40 -4.07 5.38
C LEU A 33 -1.75 -4.49 5.96
N PHE A 34 -2.73 -4.72 5.08
CA PHE A 34 -4.04 -5.25 5.46
C PHE A 34 -3.90 -6.59 6.17
N LEU A 35 -3.18 -7.56 5.60
CA LEU A 35 -3.02 -8.88 6.19
C LEU A 35 -2.30 -8.83 7.54
N LYS A 36 -1.31 -7.94 7.71
CA LYS A 36 -0.68 -7.72 9.01
C LYS A 36 -1.68 -7.21 10.04
N ASN A 37 -2.46 -6.19 9.69
CA ASN A 37 -3.49 -5.66 10.58
C ASN A 37 -4.53 -6.74 10.95
N GLN A 38 -4.96 -7.55 9.98
CA GLN A 38 -5.93 -8.64 10.21
C GLN A 38 -5.42 -9.73 11.16
N ILE A 39 -4.11 -10.00 11.17
CA ILE A 39 -3.49 -10.88 12.17
C ILE A 39 -3.58 -10.25 13.57
N GLU A 40 -3.27 -8.96 13.68
CA GLU A 40 -3.24 -8.22 14.95
C GLU A 40 -4.63 -8.09 15.59
N VAL A 41 -5.65 -7.79 14.77
CA VAL A 41 -7.02 -7.57 15.25
C VAL A 41 -7.89 -8.84 15.25
N GLN A 42 -7.30 -9.99 14.92
CA GLN A 42 -8.01 -11.25 14.72
C GLN A 42 -9.19 -11.16 13.73
N GLY A 43 -8.97 -10.47 12.61
CA GLY A 43 -10.02 -10.17 11.62
C GLY A 43 -10.34 -11.33 10.66
N ASP A 44 -11.39 -11.12 9.85
CA ASP A 44 -11.95 -12.14 8.95
C ASP A 44 -10.93 -12.71 7.95
N ALA A 45 -9.93 -11.91 7.56
CA ALA A 45 -8.92 -12.35 6.63
C ALA A 45 -8.00 -13.46 7.18
N ILE A 46 -8.03 -13.76 8.49
CA ILE A 46 -7.33 -14.92 9.08
C ILE A 46 -7.86 -16.23 8.50
N SER A 47 -9.16 -16.29 8.20
CA SER A 47 -9.77 -17.43 7.52
C SER A 47 -9.25 -17.65 6.09
N CYS A 48 -8.58 -16.64 5.52
CA CYS A 48 -8.08 -16.65 4.15
C CYS A 48 -6.55 -16.74 4.10
N CYS A 49 -5.86 -15.60 4.25
CA CYS A 49 -4.43 -15.44 4.00
C CYS A 49 -3.65 -14.89 5.20
N ALA A 50 -4.32 -14.18 6.11
CA ALA A 50 -3.67 -13.65 7.29
C ALA A 50 -3.27 -14.83 8.19
N GLY A 51 -2.00 -14.87 8.61
CA GLY A 51 -1.44 -15.96 9.40
C GLY A 51 -0.64 -17.02 8.62
N ARG A 52 -0.62 -16.96 7.28
CA ARG A 52 0.27 -17.81 6.46
C ARG A 52 1.49 -17.00 5.99
N THR A 53 2.67 -17.63 5.99
CA THR A 53 3.88 -17.04 5.37
C THR A 53 3.65 -16.85 3.88
N ARG A 54 4.26 -15.83 3.27
CA ARG A 54 4.04 -15.48 1.84
C ARG A 54 4.18 -16.69 0.91
N ASP A 55 5.15 -17.55 1.17
CA ASP A 55 5.42 -18.76 0.37
C ASP A 55 4.33 -19.85 0.51
N ILE A 56 3.51 -19.79 1.57
CA ILE A 56 2.45 -20.76 1.89
C ILE A 56 1.05 -20.14 1.69
N ARG A 57 0.96 -18.86 1.29
CA ARG A 57 -0.32 -18.18 1.05
C ARG A 57 -1.01 -18.72 -0.20
N LYS A 58 -1.81 -19.76 -0.03
CA LYS A 58 -2.84 -20.15 -1.00
C LYS A 58 -4.04 -19.23 -0.87
N CYS A 59 -3.84 -17.95 -1.18
CA CYS A 59 -4.95 -17.00 -1.32
C CYS A 59 -5.81 -17.44 -2.50
N LYS A 60 -7.12 -17.62 -2.28
CA LYS A 60 -8.05 -18.07 -3.32
C LYS A 60 -8.40 -17.01 -4.37
N SER A 61 -7.76 -15.83 -4.34
CA SER A 61 -8.11 -14.69 -5.20
C SER A 61 -7.15 -14.52 -6.38
N PHE A 62 -7.54 -13.63 -7.29
CA PHE A 62 -6.72 -13.18 -8.41
C PHE A 62 -5.44 -12.49 -7.89
N HIS A 63 -4.28 -12.78 -8.51
CA HIS A 63 -2.99 -12.12 -8.23
C HIS A 63 -2.48 -12.19 -6.77
N ASN A 64 -2.80 -13.23 -5.99
CA ASN A 64 -2.38 -13.38 -4.58
C ASN A 64 -2.91 -12.30 -3.61
N ILE A 65 -3.91 -11.51 -4.03
CA ILE A 65 -4.58 -10.56 -3.16
C ILE A 65 -5.59 -11.29 -2.27
N CYS A 66 -5.83 -10.83 -1.05
CA CYS A 66 -6.86 -11.42 -0.21
C CYS A 66 -8.25 -11.08 -0.78
N GLN A 67 -9.19 -12.03 -0.83
CA GLN A 67 -10.56 -11.73 -1.30
C GLN A 67 -11.24 -10.66 -0.44
N PHE A 68 -10.96 -10.65 0.88
CA PHE A 68 -11.47 -9.68 1.83
C PHE A 68 -10.79 -8.31 1.73
N PHE A 69 -9.73 -8.18 0.92
CA PHE A 69 -9.04 -6.91 0.72
C PHE A 69 -9.89 -5.92 -0.09
N TYR A 70 -10.84 -6.34 -0.92
CA TYR A 70 -11.69 -5.40 -1.68
C TYR A 70 -13.13 -5.31 -1.17
N ASP A 71 -13.50 -6.18 -0.23
CA ASP A 71 -14.87 -6.30 0.31
C ASP A 71 -15.16 -5.33 1.47
N SER A 72 -14.43 -4.20 1.53
CA SER A 72 -14.24 -3.45 2.77
C SER A 72 -15.30 -2.40 3.08
N ALA A 73 -16.51 -2.85 3.39
CA ALA A 73 -17.30 -2.19 4.42
C ALA A 73 -17.91 -3.29 5.30
N PRO A 74 -17.34 -3.68 6.46
CA PRO A 74 -16.27 -3.10 7.28
C PRO A 74 -15.28 -4.16 7.82
N SER A 75 -14.70 -5.03 6.98
CA SER A 75 -13.83 -6.13 7.44
C SER A 75 -12.48 -5.70 8.08
N GLY A 76 -12.28 -4.41 8.35
CA GLY A 76 -11.14 -3.85 9.08
C GLY A 76 -11.41 -2.43 9.60
N GLU A 77 -10.62 -1.97 10.57
CA GLU A 77 -10.84 -0.72 11.32
C GLU A 77 -10.88 0.56 10.44
N TYR A 78 -10.20 0.53 9.28
CA TYR A 78 -10.01 1.72 8.42
C TYR A 78 -10.35 1.51 6.93
N GLY A 79 -10.82 0.31 6.55
CA GLY A 79 -11.11 -0.07 5.16
C GLY A 79 -9.89 -0.11 4.23
N THR A 80 -10.11 -0.54 2.98
CA THR A 80 -9.04 -0.77 1.98
C THR A 80 -8.32 0.50 1.56
N MET A 81 -9.06 1.62 1.46
CA MET A 81 -8.48 2.91 1.09
C MET A 81 -7.37 3.34 2.05
N ASN A 82 -7.44 3.00 3.34
CA ASN A 82 -6.40 3.35 4.30
C ASN A 82 -5.07 2.64 4.00
N PHE A 83 -5.11 1.34 3.69
CA PHE A 83 -3.91 0.59 3.36
C PHE A 83 -3.33 1.00 2.01
N LEU A 84 -4.17 1.33 1.03
CA LEU A 84 -3.75 1.89 -0.26
C LEU A 84 -3.06 3.25 -0.08
N ALA A 85 -3.62 4.14 0.75
CA ALA A 85 -3.02 5.44 1.03
C ALA A 85 -1.66 5.28 1.70
N GLN A 86 -1.54 4.41 2.71
CA GLN A 86 -0.27 4.12 3.37
C GLN A 86 0.79 3.55 2.42
N ALA A 87 0.42 2.57 1.59
CA ALA A 87 1.32 2.01 0.59
C ALA A 87 1.78 3.08 -0.40
N LEU A 88 0.85 3.85 -0.97
CA LEU A 88 1.15 4.90 -1.93
C LEU A 88 2.09 5.97 -1.32
N PHE A 89 1.89 6.38 -0.07
CA PHE A 89 2.80 7.30 0.59
C PHE A 89 4.20 6.75 0.75
N ALA A 90 4.34 5.47 1.13
CA ALA A 90 5.65 4.84 1.21
C ALA A 90 6.38 4.87 -0.15
N PHE A 91 5.65 4.66 -1.26
CA PHE A 91 6.21 4.80 -2.60
C PHE A 91 6.62 6.23 -2.93
N ILE A 92 5.76 7.21 -2.66
CA ILE A 92 6.05 8.63 -2.93
C ILE A 92 7.28 9.09 -2.15
N ILE A 93 7.37 8.76 -0.86
CA ILE A 93 8.53 9.11 -0.01
C ILE A 93 9.82 8.44 -0.50
N LYS A 94 9.73 7.19 -0.99
CA LYS A 94 10.88 6.49 -1.56
C LYS A 94 11.37 7.16 -2.85
N ILE A 95 10.46 7.65 -3.69
CA ILE A 95 10.81 8.38 -4.91
C ILE A 95 11.44 9.72 -4.56
N THR A 96 10.87 10.49 -3.62
CA THR A 96 11.42 11.80 -3.24
C THR A 96 12.79 11.71 -2.57
N SER A 97 13.03 10.68 -1.76
CA SER A 97 14.36 10.42 -1.17
C SER A 97 15.40 9.95 -2.20
N ALA A 98 14.99 9.22 -3.25
CA ALA A 98 15.90 8.89 -4.35
C ALA A 98 16.29 10.14 -5.16
N THR A 99 15.39 11.11 -5.32
CA THR A 99 15.68 12.34 -6.06
C THR A 99 16.65 13.29 -5.35
N SER A 100 16.84 13.18 -4.03
CA SER A 100 17.85 13.96 -3.30
C SER A 100 19.29 13.45 -3.49
N ASP A 101 19.47 12.22 -3.99
CA ASP A 101 20.80 11.63 -4.21
C ASP A 101 21.29 11.77 -5.66
N THR A 102 20.44 12.12 -6.61
CA THR A 102 20.84 12.44 -8.00
C THR A 102 21.18 13.92 -8.18
N SER A 103 22.17 14.39 -7.40
CA SER A 103 23.06 15.49 -7.76
C SER A 103 24.47 14.93 -7.98
N CYS A 104 24.65 13.97 -8.89
CA CYS A 104 25.98 13.72 -9.44
C CYS A 104 25.92 13.02 -10.80
N CYS A 105 26.03 13.84 -11.85
CA CYS A 105 26.99 13.73 -12.95
C CYS A 105 26.34 14.35 -14.19
N VAL A 106 26.65 15.62 -14.40
CA VAL A 106 26.68 16.18 -15.75
C VAL A 106 27.92 15.58 -16.42
N THR A 107 27.72 14.90 -17.55
CA THR A 107 28.72 14.72 -18.61
C THR A 107 28.05 14.98 -19.93
#